data_AF-A0A3M5UZL2-F1
#
_entry.id   AF-A0A3M5UZL2-F1
#
_cell.length_a   1.000
_cell.length_b   1.000
_cell.length_c   1.000
_cell.angle_alpha   90.00
_cell.angle_beta   90.00
_cell.angle_gamma   90.00
#
_symmetry.space_group_name_H-M   'P 1'
#
loop_
_entity.id
_entity.type
_entity.pdbx_description
1 polymer ?
#
loop_
_entity_poly.entity_id
_entity_poly.type
_entity_poly.pdbx_seq_one_letter_code
_entity_poly.pdbx_strand_id
1 'polypeptide(L)'
;MLGDIGELGEWAEQGHHDVGAYAAGTVSALYAVGPLMTHAVSAFGEHAYHFASQAELIAALGAEQDPNTTLLIKGSRSAAMENVVAALCGSSLEKH
;
A
#
# COMPACT_ATOMS: atom_id res chain seq x y z
N MET A 1 -2.25 1.18 -2.64
CA MET A 1 -1.73 0.61 -1.38
C MET A 1 -1.57 -0.90 -1.55
N LEU A 2 -0.38 -1.42 -1.27
CA LEU A 2 -0.03 -2.82 -1.47
C LEU A 2 0.56 -3.44 -0.19
N GLY A 3 0.17 -4.67 0.12
CA GLY A 3 0.77 -5.48 1.19
C GLY A 3 1.51 -6.69 0.63
N ASP A 4 2.31 -7.36 1.47
CA ASP A 4 3.08 -8.55 1.07
C ASP A 4 2.20 -9.60 0.37
N ILE A 5 2.74 -10.11 -0.73
CA ILE A 5 2.16 -11.17 -1.55
C ILE A 5 2.55 -12.51 -0.92
N GLY A 6 1.56 -13.24 -0.41
CA GLY A 6 1.75 -14.55 0.20
C GLY A 6 2.02 -15.65 -0.83
N GLU A 7 2.48 -16.81 -0.32
CA GLU A 7 2.56 -18.08 -1.07
C GLU A 7 3.51 -18.10 -2.29
N LEU A 8 4.46 -17.16 -2.38
CA LEU A 8 5.42 -17.09 -3.50
C LEU A 8 6.71 -17.90 -3.30
N GLY A 9 7.04 -18.32 -2.07
CA GLY A 9 8.27 -19.07 -1.78
C GLY A 9 9.53 -18.31 -2.24
N GLU A 10 10.39 -18.98 -3.00
CA GLU A 10 11.63 -18.39 -3.55
C GLU A 10 11.40 -17.22 -4.52
N TRP A 11 10.20 -17.12 -5.10
CA TRP A 11 9.83 -16.05 -6.04
C TRP A 11 9.35 -14.78 -5.35
N ALA A 12 9.35 -14.75 -4.02
CA ALA A 12 8.74 -13.65 -3.29
C ALA A 12 9.42 -12.32 -3.61
N GLU A 13 10.75 -12.23 -3.56
CA GLU A 13 11.47 -10.99 -3.89
C GLU A 13 11.16 -10.49 -5.30
N GLN A 14 11.27 -11.38 -6.30
CA GLN A 14 11.01 -11.05 -7.70
C GLN A 14 9.55 -10.63 -7.92
N GLY A 15 8.59 -11.34 -7.32
CA GLY A 15 7.18 -11.02 -7.46
C GLY A 15 6.82 -9.64 -6.89
N HIS A 16 7.44 -9.24 -5.77
CA HIS A 16 7.24 -7.91 -5.19
C HIS A 16 7.90 -6.84 -6.08
N HIS A 17 9.12 -7.09 -6.56
CA HIS A 17 9.80 -6.21 -7.51
C HIS A 17 8.96 -5.98 -8.78
N ASP A 18 8.46 -7.05 -9.40
CA ASP A 18 7.70 -6.99 -10.65
C ASP A 18 6.41 -6.20 -10.50
N VAL A 19 5.72 -6.35 -9.37
CA VAL A 19 4.52 -5.57 -9.06
C VAL A 19 4.87 -4.08 -8.89
N GLY A 20 5.98 -3.76 -8.23
CA GLY A 20 6.47 -2.38 -8.11
C GLY A 20 6.78 -1.76 -9.47
N ALA A 21 7.54 -2.48 -10.30
CA ALA A 21 7.89 -2.05 -11.65
C ALA A 21 6.66 -1.87 -12.55
N TYR A 22 5.67 -2.76 -12.44
CA TYR A 22 4.41 -2.65 -13.18
C TYR A 22 3.57 -1.44 -12.74
N ALA A 23 3.56 -1.14 -11.45
CA ALA A 23 2.83 0.01 -10.93
C ALA A 23 3.48 1.34 -11.34
N ALA A 24 4.79 1.37 -11.60
CA ALA A 24 5.50 2.55 -12.06
C ALA A 24 4.89 3.08 -13.37
N GLY A 25 4.52 4.35 -13.39
CA GLY A 25 3.87 4.99 -14.54
C GLY A 25 2.38 4.62 -14.74
N THR A 26 1.83 3.69 -13.94
CA THR A 26 0.41 3.35 -13.95
C THR A 26 -0.37 4.09 -12.87
N VAL A 27 0.26 4.36 -11.73
CA VAL A 27 -0.32 5.11 -10.60
C VAL A 27 0.59 6.26 -10.18
N SER A 28 0.01 7.28 -9.55
CA SER A 28 0.73 8.50 -9.14
C SER A 28 1.69 8.27 -7.97
N ALA A 29 1.35 7.31 -7.09
CA ALA A 29 2.14 6.98 -5.91
C ALA A 29 1.89 5.54 -5.46
N LEU A 30 2.91 4.92 -4.88
CA LEU A 30 2.83 3.58 -4.30
C LEU A 30 3.04 3.65 -2.79
N TYR A 31 2.03 3.28 -2.02
CA TYR A 31 2.17 3.08 -0.58
C TYR A 31 2.17 1.58 -0.29
N ALA A 32 3.18 1.12 0.42
CA ALA A 32 3.40 -0.31 0.59
C ALA A 32 3.77 -0.69 2.03
N VAL A 33 3.26 -1.82 2.51
CA VAL A 33 3.47 -2.30 3.88
C VAL A 33 3.90 -3.76 3.90
N GLY A 34 4.86 -4.09 4.76
CA GLY A 34 5.39 -5.44 4.93
C GLY A 34 6.84 -5.57 4.46
N PRO A 35 7.62 -6.50 5.03
CA PRO A 35 9.06 -6.60 4.80
C PRO A 35 9.46 -6.75 3.32
N LEU A 36 8.71 -7.52 2.52
CA LEU A 36 9.08 -7.79 1.13
C LEU A 36 8.63 -6.68 0.18
N MET A 37 7.68 -5.85 0.59
CA MET A 37 7.28 -4.67 -0.17
C MET A 37 8.40 -3.63 -0.37
N THR A 38 9.53 -3.73 0.34
CA THR A 38 10.71 -2.89 0.05
C THR A 38 11.21 -3.08 -1.39
N HIS A 39 11.10 -4.30 -1.94
CA HIS A 39 11.49 -4.59 -3.31
C HIS A 39 10.56 -3.90 -4.31
N ALA A 40 9.25 -3.85 -4.02
CA ALA A 40 8.28 -3.15 -4.85
C ALA A 40 8.51 -1.63 -4.82
N VAL A 41 8.79 -1.06 -3.65
CA VAL A 41 9.07 0.37 -3.48
C VAL A 41 10.35 0.76 -4.24
N SER A 42 11.40 -0.06 -4.13
CA SER A 42 12.64 0.16 -4.89
C SER A 42 12.42 0.08 -6.40
N ALA A 43 11.59 -0.84 -6.88
CA ALA A 43 11.30 -1.00 -8.31
C ALA A 43 10.41 0.11 -8.87
N PHE A 44 9.52 0.67 -8.04
CA PHE A 44 8.64 1.77 -8.44
C PHE A 44 9.42 3.08 -8.59
N GLY A 45 10.32 3.39 -7.65
CA GLY A 45 11.14 4.59 -7.67
C GLY A 45 10.50 5.78 -6.93
N GLU A 46 10.52 6.96 -7.55
CA GLU A 46 9.98 8.18 -6.94
C GLU A 46 8.48 8.04 -6.62
N HIS A 47 8.01 8.74 -5.58
CA HIS A 47 6.64 8.65 -5.09
C HIS A 47 6.21 7.24 -4.59
N ALA A 48 7.18 6.40 -4.23
CA ALA A 48 6.94 5.18 -3.47
C ALA A 48 7.33 5.31 -2.00
N TYR A 49 6.49 4.80 -1.11
CA TYR A 49 6.63 4.91 0.34
C TYR A 49 6.44 3.54 0.99
N HIS A 50 7.45 3.10 1.72
CA HIS A 50 7.42 1.88 2.51
C HIS A 50 7.04 2.17 3.96
N PHE A 51 6.23 1.30 4.56
CA PHE A 51 5.82 1.39 5.95
C PHE A 51 6.09 0.05 6.65
N ALA A 52 6.60 0.13 7.88
CA ALA A 52 6.85 -1.04 8.70
C ALA A 52 5.54 -1.64 9.25
N SER A 53 4.49 -0.83 9.38
CA SER A 53 3.20 -1.24 9.92
C SER A 53 2.01 -0.54 9.24
N GLN A 54 0.84 -1.18 9.30
CA GLN A 54 -0.41 -0.56 8.81
C GLN A 54 -0.77 0.70 9.60
N ALA A 55 -0.40 0.79 10.87
CA ALA A 55 -0.68 1.95 11.71
C ALA A 55 0.06 3.20 11.21
N GLU A 56 1.35 3.07 10.87
CA GLU A 56 2.13 4.16 10.26
C GLU A 56 1.56 4.58 8.91
N LEU A 57 1.16 3.60 8.10
CA LEU A 57 0.54 3.84 6.80
C LEU A 57 -0.77 4.63 6.92
N ILE A 58 -1.64 4.24 7.85
CA ILE A 58 -2.91 4.93 8.12
C ILE A 58 -2.64 6.36 8.61
N ALA A 59 -1.65 6.55 9.49
CA ALA A 59 -1.30 7.88 9.98
C ALA A 59 -0.81 8.81 8.86
N ALA A 60 0.02 8.30 7.93
CA ALA A 60 0.48 9.06 6.77
C ALA A 60 -0.67 9.47 5.84
N LEU A 61 -1.61 8.57 5.59
CA LEU A 61 -2.77 8.84 4.72
C LEU A 61 -3.85 9.69 5.37
N GLY A 62 -3.99 9.64 6.70
CA GLY A 62 -4.89 10.52 7.44
C GLY A 62 -4.50 11.99 7.34
N ALA A 63 -3.22 12.29 7.10
CA ALA A 63 -2.74 13.65 6.87
C ALA A 63 -2.98 14.16 5.43
N GLU A 64 -3.20 13.26 4.46
CA GLU A 64 -3.36 13.56 3.03
C GLU A 64 -4.76 13.20 2.49
N GLN A 65 -5.80 13.58 3.23
CA GLN A 65 -7.19 13.37 2.78
C GLN A 65 -7.60 14.48 1.79
N ASP A 66 -7.15 14.37 0.54
CA ASP A 66 -7.77 15.12 -0.57
C ASP A 66 -8.97 14.31 -1.11
N PRO A 67 -10.19 14.87 -1.10
CA PRO A 67 -11.41 14.16 -1.49
C PRO A 67 -11.47 13.76 -2.98
N ASN A 68 -10.55 14.23 -3.82
CA ASN A 68 -10.42 13.79 -5.21
C ASN A 68 -9.41 12.64 -5.39
N THR A 69 -8.85 12.11 -4.31
CA THR A 69 -7.90 10.99 -4.37
C THR A 69 -8.62 9.66 -4.46
N THR A 70 -8.32 8.88 -5.51
CA THR A 70 -8.78 7.49 -5.63
C THR A 70 -7.74 6.54 -5.05
N LEU A 71 -8.12 5.79 -4.00
CA LEU A 71 -7.25 4.82 -3.34
C LEU A 71 -7.63 3.39 -3.75
N LEU A 72 -6.70 2.69 -4.41
CA LEU A 72 -6.78 1.23 -4.61
C LEU A 72 -6.03 0.53 -3.48
N ILE A 73 -6.70 -0.36 -2.76
CA ILE A 73 -6.11 -1.14 -1.67
C ILE A 73 -6.12 -2.62 -2.05
N LYS A 74 -4.95 -3.25 -2.09
CA LYS A 74 -4.79 -4.68 -2.39
C LYS A 74 -3.75 -5.30 -1.46
N GLY A 75 -4.08 -6.43 -0.86
CA GLY A 75 -3.15 -7.23 -0.07
C GLY A 75 -3.68 -8.65 0.08
N SER A 76 -2.80 -9.55 0.53
CA SER A 76 -3.21 -10.90 0.89
C SER A 76 -4.21 -10.88 2.07
N ARG A 77 -5.02 -11.93 2.21
CA ARG A 77 -5.92 -12.06 3.37
C ARG A 77 -5.17 -12.03 4.70
N SER A 78 -3.94 -12.54 4.73
CA SER A 78 -3.03 -12.45 5.88
C SER A 78 -2.49 -11.04 6.13
N ALA A 79 -2.44 -10.18 5.11
CA ALA A 79 -2.06 -8.78 5.27
C ALA A 79 -3.18 -7.92 5.90
N ALA A 80 -4.39 -8.45 6.09
CA ALA A 80 -5.50 -7.79 6.81
C ALA A 80 -5.78 -6.34 6.37
N MET A 81 -5.66 -6.06 5.07
CA MET A 81 -5.79 -4.71 4.51
C MET A 81 -7.21 -4.12 4.64
N GLU A 82 -8.20 -4.94 5.01
CA GLU A 82 -9.54 -4.48 5.40
C GLU A 82 -9.50 -3.51 6.60
N ASN A 83 -8.50 -3.62 7.48
CA ASN A 83 -8.34 -2.70 8.61
C ASN A 83 -7.98 -1.29 8.15
N VAL A 84 -7.18 -1.19 7.08
CA VAL A 84 -6.83 0.08 6.46
C VAL A 84 -8.07 0.71 5.80
N VAL A 85 -8.85 -0.09 5.07
CA VAL A 85 -10.12 0.37 4.47
C VAL A 85 -11.05 0.89 5.55
N ALA A 86 -11.23 0.13 6.65
CA ALA A 86 -12.09 0.52 7.75
C ALA A 86 -11.64 1.83 8.43
N ALA A 87 -10.33 2.02 8.61
CA ALA A 87 -9.78 3.24 9.19
C ALA A 87 -10.02 4.47 8.29
N LEU A 88 -9.83 4.33 6.97
CA LEU A 88 -9.97 5.43 6.02
C LEU A 88 -11.45 5.75 5.71
N CYS A 89 -12.32 4.74 5.63
CA CYS A 89 -13.76 4.97 5.47
C CYS A 89 -14.42 5.44 6.78
N GLY A 90 -13.93 4.98 7.94
CA GLY A 90 -14.42 5.40 9.25
C GLY A 90 -14.08 6.85 9.59
N SER A 91 -13.00 7.42 9.04
CA SER A 91 -12.69 8.85 9.12
C SER A 91 -13.54 9.73 8.19
N SER A 92 -14.23 9.13 7.22
CA SER A 92 -15.13 9.82 6.27
C SER A 92 -16.58 9.91 6.76
N LEU A 93 -16.88 9.56 8.01
CA LEU A 93 -18.15 9.94 8.64
C LEU A 93 -18.08 11.41 8.99
N GLU A 94 -18.57 12.22 8.06
CA GLU A 94 -18.83 13.64 8.21
C GLU A 94 -19.49 13.93 9.56
N LYS A 95 -18.83 14.74 10.39
CA LYS A 95 -19.51 15.45 11.47
C LYS A 95 -20.33 16.56 10.81
N HIS A 96 -21.61 16.30 10.59
CA HIS A 96 -22.62 17.33 10.39
C HIS A 96 -23.22 17.77 11.73
#